data_AF-A0A7W3Y8V0-F1
#
_entry.id   AF-A0A7W3Y8V0-F1
#
_cell.length_a   1.000
_cell.length_b   1.000
_cell.length_c   1.000
_cell.angle_alpha   90.00
_cell.angle_beta   90.00
_cell.angle_gamma   90.00
#
_symmetry.space_group_name_H-M   'P 1'
#
loop_
_entity.id
_entity.type
_entity.pdbx_description
1 polymer ?
#
loop_
_entity_poly.entity_id
_entity_poly.type
_entity_poly.pdbx_seq_one_letter_code
_entity_poly.pdbx_strand_id
1 'polypeptide(L)'
;MILSQKQIIPILDELLQTAWKKHQEYLPLEHGHLKPDQLAQFEHNCHELAIVTNDLQLLINLPTDTVYYIKWQVTILEEQLPDITLQIHPITPSSHHSITVSSQLIDLFIDYFIKTGRIPNPWLIG
;
A
#
# COMPACT_ATOMS: atom_id res chain seq x y z
N MET A 1 -5.11 15.28 0.55
CA MET A 1 -5.39 15.01 -0.89
C MET A 1 -6.76 14.36 -0.99
N ILE A 2 -7.51 14.62 -2.07
CA ILE A 2 -8.82 14.01 -2.32
C ILE A 2 -8.78 13.33 -3.69
N LEU A 3 -9.21 12.07 -3.79
CA LEU A 3 -9.28 11.31 -5.04
C LEU A 3 -10.68 10.73 -5.24
N SER A 4 -11.17 10.73 -6.47
CA SER A 4 -12.38 9.96 -6.85
C SER A 4 -12.05 8.47 -7.07
N GLN A 5 -13.06 7.61 -7.06
CA GLN A 5 -12.91 6.19 -7.42
C GLN A 5 -12.17 6.00 -8.76
N LYS A 6 -12.52 6.80 -9.78
CA LYS A 6 -11.87 6.74 -11.10
C LYS A 6 -10.37 7.07 -11.03
N GLN A 7 -9.96 7.97 -10.14
CA GLN A 7 -8.56 8.35 -9.97
C GLN A 7 -7.78 7.36 -9.13
N ILE A 8 -8.44 6.66 -8.19
CA ILE A 8 -7.74 5.71 -7.33
C ILE A 8 -7.56 4.35 -7.99
N ILE A 9 -8.48 3.87 -8.84
CA ILE A 9 -8.38 2.53 -9.44
C ILE A 9 -7.04 2.28 -10.14
N PRO A 10 -6.53 3.21 -10.99
CA PRO A 10 -5.20 3.03 -11.58
C PRO A 10 -4.07 2.95 -10.55
N ILE A 11 -4.20 3.64 -9.42
CA ILE A 11 -3.24 3.57 -8.31
C ILE A 11 -3.32 2.19 -7.67
N LEU A 12 -4.52 1.70 -7.36
CA LEU A 12 -4.75 0.37 -6.77
C LEU A 12 -4.14 -0.75 -7.63
N ASP A 13 -4.28 -0.66 -8.96
CA ASP A 13 -3.64 -1.60 -9.89
C ASP A 13 -2.11 -1.52 -9.82
N GLU A 14 -1.53 -0.32 -9.79
CA GLU A 14 -0.07 -0.16 -9.64
C GLU A 14 0.45 -0.71 -8.30
N LEU A 15 -0.33 -0.56 -7.22
CA LEU A 15 0.01 -1.14 -5.91
C LEU A 15 -0.02 -2.67 -5.97
N LEU A 16 -1.01 -3.28 -6.64
CA LEU A 16 -1.08 -4.73 -6.83
C LEU A 16 0.14 -5.25 -7.60
N GLN A 17 0.48 -4.59 -8.72
CA GLN A 17 1.64 -4.96 -9.52
C GLN A 17 2.94 -4.83 -8.73
N THR A 18 3.05 -3.80 -7.89
CA THR A 18 4.21 -3.58 -7.03
C THR A 18 4.33 -4.67 -5.96
N ALA A 19 3.22 -5.03 -5.29
CA ALA A 19 3.18 -6.11 -4.31
C ALA A 19 3.55 -7.45 -4.94
N TRP A 20 3.00 -7.75 -6.12
CA TRP A 20 3.31 -8.97 -6.86
C TRP A 20 4.77 -9.05 -7.27
N LYS A 21 5.34 -7.96 -7.77
CA LYS A 21 6.77 -7.90 -8.13
C LYS A 21 7.66 -8.12 -6.91
N LYS A 22 7.38 -7.46 -5.77
CA LYS A 22 8.11 -7.70 -4.52
C LYS A 22 8.03 -9.18 -4.14
N HIS A 23 6.85 -9.81 -4.20
CA HIS A 23 6.71 -11.24 -3.93
C HIS A 23 7.55 -12.12 -4.87
N GLN A 24 7.61 -11.80 -6.17
CA GLN A 24 8.41 -12.52 -7.16
C GLN A 24 9.93 -12.42 -6.92
N GLU A 25 10.43 -11.31 -6.38
CA GLU A 25 11.85 -11.17 -6.04
C GLU A 25 12.29 -12.17 -4.97
N TYR A 26 11.36 -12.58 -4.11
CA TYR A 26 11.60 -13.57 -3.06
C TYR A 26 11.18 -14.99 -3.43
N LEU A 27 10.72 -15.22 -4.68
CA LEU A 27 10.53 -16.55 -5.24
C LEU A 27 11.90 -17.09 -5.69
N PRO A 28 12.58 -17.92 -4.90
CA PRO A 28 13.87 -18.47 -5.28
C PRO A 28 13.57 -19.73 -6.10
N LEU A 29 13.19 -19.55 -7.36
CA LEU A 29 13.06 -20.67 -8.29
C LEU A 29 14.44 -20.95 -8.91
N GLU A 30 15.43 -21.30 -8.10
CA GLU A 30 16.56 -22.06 -8.63
C GLU A 30 16.09 -23.51 -8.79
N HIS A 31 15.77 -23.90 -10.02
CA HIS A 31 15.40 -25.28 -10.39
C HIS A 31 14.11 -25.80 -9.73
N GLY A 32 13.23 -24.93 -9.24
CA GLY A 32 11.92 -25.33 -8.68
C GLY A 32 11.95 -25.81 -7.22
N HIS A 33 13.03 -25.54 -6.48
CA HIS A 33 13.15 -25.96 -5.08
C HIS A 33 13.34 -24.76 -4.13
N LEU A 34 12.43 -24.63 -3.16
CA LEU A 34 12.59 -23.72 -2.02
C LEU A 34 13.61 -24.31 -1.03
N LYS A 35 14.64 -23.54 -0.67
CA LYS A 35 15.53 -23.93 0.44
C LYS A 35 14.77 -23.79 1.78
N PRO A 36 14.94 -24.70 2.76
CA PRO A 36 14.24 -24.64 4.05
C PRO A 36 14.43 -23.30 4.78
N ASP A 37 15.68 -22.85 4.86
CA ASP A 37 16.11 -21.49 4.53
C ASP A 37 15.11 -20.32 4.47
N GLN A 38 14.41 -20.38 3.35
CA GLN A 38 13.69 -19.30 2.71
C GLN A 38 12.18 -19.54 2.84
N LEU A 39 11.77 -20.69 3.37
CA LEU A 39 10.37 -21.07 3.50
C LEU A 39 9.61 -20.09 4.41
N ALA A 40 10.18 -19.75 5.57
CA ALA A 40 9.55 -18.82 6.50
C ALA A 40 9.36 -17.41 5.88
N GLN A 41 10.37 -16.93 5.14
CA GLN A 41 10.28 -15.65 4.44
C GLN A 41 9.26 -15.71 3.30
N PHE A 42 9.23 -16.81 2.56
CA PHE A 42 8.28 -17.01 1.46
C PHE A 42 6.83 -17.06 1.97
N GLU A 43 6.57 -17.82 3.05
CA GLU A 43 5.26 -17.87 3.72
C GLU A 43 4.81 -16.50 4.20
N HIS A 44 5.72 -15.74 4.83
CA HIS A 44 5.45 -14.38 5.26
C HIS A 44 5.04 -13.48 4.09
N ASN A 45 5.80 -13.50 2.99
CA ASN A 45 5.50 -12.67 1.81
C ASN A 45 4.19 -13.10 1.11
N CYS A 46 3.88 -14.39 1.07
CA CYS A 46 2.57 -14.89 0.61
C CYS A 46 1.43 -14.32 1.45
N HIS A 47 1.60 -14.28 2.77
CA HIS A 47 0.61 -13.75 3.68
C HIS A 47 0.40 -12.24 3.48
N GLU A 48 1.48 -11.47 3.38
CA GLU A 48 1.41 -10.03 3.09
C GLU A 48 0.69 -9.74 1.78
N LEU A 49 1.02 -10.48 0.72
CA LEU A 49 0.37 -10.34 -0.58
C LEU A 49 -1.13 -10.65 -0.50
N ALA A 50 -1.51 -11.68 0.26
CA ALA A 50 -2.92 -12.02 0.46
C ALA A 50 -3.67 -10.90 1.19
N ILE A 51 -3.08 -10.31 2.24
CA ILE A 51 -3.64 -9.15 2.95
C ILE A 51 -3.86 -7.99 1.98
N VAL A 52 -2.82 -7.60 1.23
CA VAL A 52 -2.88 -6.50 0.24
C VAL A 52 -3.96 -6.78 -0.80
N THR A 53 -4.02 -8.01 -1.33
CA THR A 53 -5.02 -8.38 -2.34
C THR A 53 -6.44 -8.24 -1.81
N ASN A 54 -6.70 -8.66 -0.57
CA ASN A 54 -8.01 -8.53 0.06
C ASN A 54 -8.41 -7.06 0.22
N ASP A 55 -7.51 -6.21 0.71
CA ASP A 55 -7.79 -4.79 0.85
C ASP A 55 -8.07 -4.13 -0.50
N LEU A 56 -7.27 -4.44 -1.53
CA LEU A 56 -7.46 -3.90 -2.87
C LEU A 56 -8.81 -4.32 -3.46
N GLN A 57 -9.22 -5.58 -3.27
CA GLN A 57 -10.55 -6.05 -3.66
C GLN A 57 -11.66 -5.29 -2.94
N LEU A 58 -11.51 -5.01 -1.65
CA LEU A 58 -12.48 -4.19 -0.91
C LEU A 58 -12.61 -2.79 -1.51
N LEU A 59 -11.49 -2.11 -1.81
CA LEU A 59 -11.50 -0.75 -2.34
C LEU A 59 -12.00 -0.67 -3.79
N ILE A 60 -11.65 -1.62 -4.65
CA ILE A 60 -12.09 -1.65 -6.05
C ILE A 60 -13.60 -1.82 -6.15
N ASN A 61 -14.19 -2.63 -5.27
CA ASN A 61 -15.62 -2.93 -5.27
C ASN A 61 -16.47 -1.81 -4.63
N LEU A 62 -15.86 -0.70 -4.20
CA LEU A 62 -16.61 0.43 -3.70
C LEU A 62 -17.38 1.14 -4.83
N PRO A 63 -18.52 1.77 -4.49
CA PRO A 63 -19.32 2.55 -5.43
C PRO A 63 -18.50 3.54 -6.27
N THR A 64 -18.92 3.79 -7.51
CA THR A 64 -18.21 4.68 -8.44
C THR A 64 -18.17 6.14 -7.98
N ASP A 65 -19.09 6.54 -7.11
CA ASP A 65 -19.18 7.86 -6.47
C ASP A 65 -18.39 7.94 -5.14
N THR A 66 -17.59 6.91 -4.81
CA THR A 66 -16.68 6.94 -3.67
C THR A 66 -15.63 8.04 -3.82
N VAL A 67 -15.41 8.76 -2.73
CA VAL A 67 -14.38 9.79 -2.59
C VAL A 67 -13.41 9.38 -1.50
N TYR A 68 -12.10 9.44 -1.78
CA TYR A 68 -11.02 9.07 -0.87
C TYR A 68 -10.38 10.32 -0.30
N TYR A 69 -10.50 10.47 1.01
CA TYR A 69 -9.81 11.50 1.77
C TYR A 69 -8.50 10.93 2.29
N ILE A 70 -7.40 11.43 1.75
CA ILE A 70 -6.05 10.96 2.04
C ILE A 70 -5.33 12.04 2.82
N LYS A 71 -5.01 11.74 4.08
CA LYS A 71 -4.25 12.60 4.98
C LYS A 71 -2.91 11.96 5.26
N TRP A 72 -1.85 12.76 5.20
CA TRP A 72 -0.51 12.31 5.54
C TRP A 72 0.16 13.30 6.48
N GLN A 73 1.11 12.82 7.26
CA GLN A 73 1.98 13.60 8.11
C GLN A 73 3.39 13.02 8.03
N VAL A 74 4.37 13.90 7.83
CA VAL A 74 5.79 13.55 7.91
C VAL A 74 6.34 14.12 9.20
N THR A 75 6.97 13.29 10.01
CA THR A 75 7.58 13.67 11.28
C THR A 75 9.09 13.50 11.16
N ILE A 76 9.85 14.58 11.34
CA ILE A 76 11.32 14.58 11.33
C ILE A 76 11.78 15.09 12.70
N LEU A 77 12.53 14.25 13.41
CA LEU A 77 13.10 14.54 14.73
C LEU A 77 14.60 14.23 14.66
N GLU A 78 15.45 15.08 15.23
CA GLU A 78 16.92 15.01 15.06
C GLU A 78 17.53 13.64 15.42
N GLU A 79 16.96 12.94 16.40
CA GLU A 79 17.48 11.65 16.89
C GLU A 79 16.68 10.44 16.42
N GLN A 80 15.74 10.62 15.48
CA GLN A 80 14.87 9.54 15.01
C GLN A 80 14.84 9.46 13.49
N LEU A 81 14.63 8.25 13.00
CA LEU A 81 14.30 8.03 11.60
C LEU A 81 12.99 8.76 11.28
N PRO A 82 12.94 9.60 10.22
CA PRO A 82 11.70 10.15 9.73
C PRO A 82 10.57 9.13 9.63
N ASP A 83 9.42 9.53 10.17
CA ASP A 83 8.20 8.73 10.13
C ASP A 83 7.17 9.36 9.20
N ILE A 84 6.40 8.51 8.52
CA ILE A 84 5.29 8.93 7.68
C ILE A 84 4.03 8.21 8.13
N THR A 85 3.09 8.97 8.65
CA THR A 85 1.74 8.47 8.91
C THR A 85 0.85 8.80 7.72
N LEU A 86 0.18 7.78 7.15
CA LEU A 86 -0.81 7.93 6.09
C LEU A 86 -2.17 7.35 6.54
N GLN A 87 -3.23 8.11 6.29
CA GLN A 87 -4.60 7.70 6.55
C GLN A 87 -5.43 7.86 5.27
N ILE A 88 -6.18 6.82 4.93
CA ILE A 88 -7.05 6.76 3.74
C ILE A 88 -8.47 6.50 4.22
N HIS A 89 -9.38 7.43 3.93
CA HIS A 89 -10.78 7.32 4.30
C HIS A 89 -11.65 7.35 3.04
N PRO A 90 -12.07 6.20 2.50
CA PRO A 90 -13.10 6.16 1.48
C PRO A 90 -14.45 6.54 2.09
N ILE A 91 -15.17 7.42 1.41
CA ILE A 91 -16.51 7.86 1.78
C ILE A 91 -17.43 7.65 0.59
N THR A 92 -18.53 6.95 0.83
CA THR A 92 -19.62 6.77 -0.15
C THR A 92 -20.83 7.61 0.26
N PRO A 93 -21.59 8.20 -0.67
CA PRO A 93 -22.84 8.89 -0.33
C PRO A 93 -23.85 8.00 0.40
N SER A 94 -23.82 6.69 0.14
CA SER A 94 -24.75 5.68 0.67
C SER A 94 -24.33 5.11 2.03
N SER A 95 -23.09 5.34 2.47
CA SER A 95 -22.53 4.71 3.68
C SER A 95 -21.38 5.55 4.26
N HIS A 96 -21.50 5.87 5.54
CA HIS A 96 -20.48 6.51 6.35
C HIS A 96 -19.56 5.51 7.07
N HIS A 97 -19.60 4.22 6.73
CA HIS A 97 -18.74 3.24 7.39
C HIS A 97 -17.28 3.48 7.00
N SER A 98 -16.42 3.63 8.02
CA SER A 98 -14.98 3.74 7.83
C SER A 98 -14.45 2.38 7.40
N ILE A 99 -13.80 2.34 6.23
CA ILE A 99 -13.05 1.17 5.79
C ILE A 99 -11.62 1.35 6.29
N THR A 100 -11.16 0.38 7.06
CA THR A 100 -9.77 0.32 7.50
C THR A 100 -9.02 -0.61 6.56
N VAL A 101 -7.94 -0.10 5.97
CA VAL A 101 -6.98 -0.90 5.20
C VAL A 101 -5.83 -1.32 6.11
N SER A 102 -5.17 -2.42 5.76
CA SER A 102 -4.01 -2.94 6.47
C SER A 102 -2.81 -2.01 6.42
N SER A 103 -1.88 -2.18 7.36
CA SER A 103 -0.59 -1.48 7.34
C SER A 103 0.21 -1.81 6.08
N GLN A 104 0.15 -3.05 5.60
CA GLN A 104 0.86 -3.48 4.39
C GLN A 104 0.41 -2.69 3.15
N LEU A 105 -0.90 -2.44 3.02
CA LEU A 105 -1.40 -1.60 1.93
C LEU A 105 -1.04 -0.12 2.15
N ILE A 106 -1.07 0.37 3.38
CA ILE A 106 -0.64 1.73 3.70
C ILE A 106 0.82 1.98 3.31
N ASP A 107 1.72 1.04 3.60
CA ASP A 107 3.14 1.14 3.24
C ASP A 107 3.32 1.25 1.71
N LEU A 108 2.57 0.45 0.95
CA LEU A 108 2.58 0.53 -0.52
C LEU A 108 2.08 1.89 -1.03
N PHE A 109 1.05 2.47 -0.42
CA PHE A 109 0.60 3.82 -0.75
C PHE A 109 1.64 4.88 -0.41
N ILE A 110 2.33 4.77 0.72
CA ILE A 110 3.41 5.68 1.11
C ILE A 110 4.53 5.63 0.07
N ASP A 111 5.03 4.44 -0.25
CA ASP A 111 6.05 4.21 -1.27
C ASP A 111 5.64 4.85 -2.61
N TYR A 112 4.41 4.58 -3.05
CA TYR A 112 3.86 5.12 -4.29
C TYR A 112 3.78 6.65 -4.29
N PHE A 113 3.27 7.25 -3.23
CA PHE A 113 3.09 8.69 -3.15
C PHE A 113 4.41 9.45 -3.01
N ILE A 114 5.41 8.88 -2.35
CA ILE A 114 6.77 9.42 -2.36
C ILE A 114 7.35 9.35 -3.78
N LYS A 115 7.28 8.18 -4.42
CA LYS A 115 7.85 7.94 -5.76
C LYS A 115 7.23 8.85 -6.82
N THR A 116 5.94 9.14 -6.71
CA THR A 116 5.21 10.02 -7.62
C THR A 116 5.24 11.50 -7.22
N GLY A 117 5.94 11.85 -6.15
CA GLY A 117 6.08 13.23 -5.67
C GLY A 117 4.78 13.83 -5.09
N ARG A 118 3.81 12.99 -4.71
CA ARG A 118 2.56 13.43 -4.06
C ARG A 118 2.71 13.67 -2.56
N ILE A 119 3.69 13.04 -1.94
CA ILE A 119 4.15 13.27 -0.57
C ILE A 119 5.66 13.54 -0.65
N PRO A 120 6.20 14.51 0.12
CA PRO A 120 7.64 14.75 0.13
C PRO A 120 8.40 13.52 0.62
N ASN A 121 9.55 13.24 0.02
CA ASN A 121 10.45 12.20 0.50
C ASN A 121 11.21 12.72 1.72
N PRO A 122 10.94 12.23 2.95
CA PRO A 122 11.60 12.75 4.14
C PRO A 122 13.11 12.49 4.14
N TRP A 123 13.57 11.48 3.40
CA TRP A 123 14.98 11.09 3.32
C TRP A 123 15.82 12.00 2.41
N LEU A 124 15.16 12.90 1.66
CA LEU A 124 15.80 13.85 0.76
C LEU A 124 15.65 15.30 1.25
N ILE A 125 15.05 15.52 2.42
CA ILE A 125 14.95 16.85 3.02
C ILE A 125 16.24 17.08 3.81
N GLY A 126 17.22 17.68 3.14
CA GLY A 126 18.54 18.04 3.69
C GLY A 126 19.12 19.23 2.95
#